data_AF-A0A2U9PDG8-F1
#
_entry.id   AF-A0A2U9PDG8-F1
#
_cell.length_a   1.000
_cell.length_b   1.000
_cell.length_c   1.000
_cell.angle_alpha   90.00
_cell.angle_beta   90.00
_cell.angle_gamma   90.00
#
_symmetry.space_group_name_H-M   'P 1'
#
loop_
_entity.id
_entity.type
_entity.pdbx_description
1 polymer ?
#
loop_
_entity_poly.entity_id
_entity_poly.type
_entity_poly.pdbx_seq_one_letter_code
_entity_poly.pdbx_strand_id
1 'polypeptide(L)'
;MSTGSRIVTGLYAAVTLWLAYCVVATWDTAAPWSSVAMALAGLVGVVGIGREALLADERRRTAVLREREGRRLARQDRAAELAVRTELEAACCERWWTSLGADHDAECARRTPRSSAA
;
A
#
# COMPACT_ATOMS: atom_id res chain seq x y z
N MET A 1 -2.38 -8.08 -9.55
CA MET A 1 -3.77 -8.55 -9.77
C MET A 1 -3.99 -9.76 -8.88
N SER A 2 -5.11 -9.81 -8.16
CA SER A 2 -5.47 -11.02 -7.41
C SER A 2 -5.76 -12.18 -8.38
N THR A 3 -5.60 -13.42 -7.92
CA THR A 3 -5.90 -14.62 -8.71
C THR A 3 -7.33 -14.59 -9.25
N GLY A 4 -8.29 -14.16 -8.44
CA GLY A 4 -9.69 -13.98 -8.86
C GLY A 4 -9.85 -12.99 -10.02
N SER A 5 -9.22 -11.80 -9.96
CA SER A 5 -9.30 -10.83 -11.07
C SER A 5 -8.68 -11.36 -12.36
N ARG A 6 -7.58 -12.13 -12.29
CA ARG A 6 -7.00 -12.75 -13.49
C ARG A 6 -7.96 -13.76 -14.12
N ILE A 7 -8.66 -14.55 -13.31
CA ILE A 7 -9.65 -15.52 -13.78
C ILE A 7 -10.82 -14.80 -14.45
N VAL A 8 -11.36 -13.76 -13.82
CA VAL A 8 -12.50 -13.00 -14.38
C VAL A 8 -12.10 -12.26 -15.67
N THR A 9 -10.95 -11.59 -15.70
CA THR A 9 -10.40 -10.97 -16.92
C THR A 9 -10.23 -12.00 -18.05
N GLY A 10 -9.65 -13.18 -17.74
CA GLY A 10 -9.47 -14.26 -18.70
C GLY A 10 -10.80 -14.78 -19.24
N LEU A 11 -11.80 -14.93 -18.37
CA LEU A 11 -13.15 -15.34 -18.77
C LEU A 11 -13.80 -14.30 -19.68
N TYR A 12 -13.72 -13.01 -19.36
CA TYR A 12 -14.24 -11.95 -20.22
C TYR A 12 -13.55 -11.92 -21.58
N ALA A 13 -12.23 -12.10 -21.63
CA ALA A 13 -11.48 -12.17 -22.88
C ALA A 13 -11.92 -13.39 -23.72
N ALA A 14 -12.04 -14.57 -23.10
CA ALA A 14 -12.47 -15.79 -23.77
C ALA A 14 -13.90 -15.66 -24.34
N VAL A 15 -14.85 -15.14 -23.55
CA VAL A 15 -16.23 -14.94 -23.99
C VAL A 15 -16.31 -13.89 -25.10
N THR A 16 -15.56 -12.79 -25.00
CA THR A 16 -15.53 -11.76 -26.05
C THR A 16 -14.99 -12.30 -27.36
N LEU A 17 -13.89 -13.05 -27.31
CA LEU A 17 -13.29 -13.68 -28.49
C LEU A 17 -14.23 -14.74 -29.10
N TRP A 18 -14.91 -15.52 -28.26
CA TRP A 18 -15.89 -16.50 -28.72
C TRP A 18 -17.07 -15.82 -29.43
N LEU A 19 -17.63 -14.75 -28.85
CA LEU A 19 -18.71 -13.99 -29.48
C LEU A 19 -18.27 -13.34 -30.78
N ALA A 20 -17.06 -12.77 -30.83
CA ALA A 20 -16.50 -12.22 -32.07
C ALA A 20 -16.34 -13.31 -33.14
N TYR A 21 -15.89 -14.51 -32.77
CA TYR A 21 -15.82 -15.66 -33.67
C TYR A 21 -17.21 -16.05 -34.18
N CYS A 22 -18.22 -16.12 -33.32
CA CYS A 22 -19.59 -16.43 -33.72
C CYS A 22 -20.16 -15.38 -34.70
N VAL A 23 -19.88 -14.10 -34.49
CA VAL A 23 -20.28 -13.02 -35.41
C VAL A 23 -19.71 -13.25 -36.81
N VAL A 24 -18.42 -13.57 -36.91
CA VAL A 24 -17.77 -13.84 -38.20
C VAL A 24 -18.30 -15.12 -38.84
N ALA A 25 -18.46 -16.19 -38.07
CA ALA A 25 -18.91 -17.50 -38.56
C ALA A 25 -20.36 -17.50 -39.05
N THR A 26 -21.21 -16.60 -38.54
CA THR A 26 -22.65 -16.55 -38.85
C THR A 26 -23.04 -15.43 -39.81
N TRP A 27 -22.05 -14.69 -40.34
CA TRP A 27 -22.26 -13.46 -41.09
C TRP A 27 -23.17 -13.60 -42.32
N ASP A 28 -23.01 -14.68 -43.10
CA ASP A 28 -23.80 -14.91 -44.33
C ASP A 28 -24.99 -15.87 -44.12
N THR A 29 -25.08 -16.52 -42.96
CA THR A 29 -26.05 -17.61 -42.71
C THR A 29 -27.14 -17.24 -41.71
N ALA A 30 -26.86 -16.30 -40.81
CA ALA A 30 -27.78 -15.88 -39.77
C ALA A 30 -28.43 -14.53 -40.04
N ALA A 31 -29.56 -14.29 -39.40
CA ALA A 31 -30.20 -12.99 -39.43
C ALA A 31 -29.28 -11.91 -38.83
N PRO A 32 -29.16 -10.74 -39.46
CA PRO A 32 -28.14 -9.73 -39.10
C PRO A 32 -28.29 -9.18 -37.67
N TRP A 33 -29.50 -9.24 -37.10
CA TRP A 33 -29.75 -8.81 -35.73
C TRP A 33 -29.03 -9.68 -34.69
N SER A 34 -28.82 -10.98 -34.96
CA SER A 34 -28.11 -11.89 -34.06
C SER A 34 -26.63 -11.51 -33.96
N SER A 35 -26.00 -11.17 -35.09
CA SER A 35 -24.62 -10.69 -35.15
C SER A 35 -24.44 -9.36 -34.40
N VAL A 36 -25.42 -8.45 -34.52
CA VAL A 36 -25.44 -7.20 -33.74
C VAL A 36 -25.57 -7.48 -32.25
N ALA A 37 -26.47 -8.38 -31.83
CA ALA A 37 -26.65 -8.74 -30.42
C ALA A 37 -25.38 -9.37 -29.82
N MET A 38 -24.69 -10.24 -30.56
CA MET A 38 -23.42 -10.83 -30.13
C MET A 38 -22.29 -9.80 -30.04
N ALA A 39 -22.20 -8.88 -31.00
CA ALA A 39 -21.23 -7.79 -30.95
C ALA A 39 -21.46 -6.88 -29.72
N LEU A 40 -22.72 -6.52 -29.44
CA LEU A 40 -23.09 -5.76 -28.24
C LEU A 40 -22.75 -6.53 -26.96
N ALA A 41 -22.99 -7.84 -26.91
CA ALA A 41 -22.61 -8.67 -25.77
C ALA A 41 -21.08 -8.74 -25.59
N GLY A 42 -20.30 -8.78 -26.68
CA GLY A 42 -18.84 -8.71 -26.65
C GLY A 42 -18.30 -7.41 -26.05
N LEU A 43 -18.97 -6.27 -26.29
CA LEU A 43 -18.58 -4.99 -25.68
C LEU A 43 -18.63 -5.03 -24.14
N VAL A 44 -19.53 -5.81 -23.55
CA VAL A 44 -19.61 -5.97 -22.09
C VAL A 44 -18.31 -6.56 -21.54
N GLY A 45 -17.72 -7.54 -22.23
CA GLY A 45 -16.44 -8.14 -21.83
C GLY A 45 -15.28 -7.14 -21.92
N VAL A 46 -15.23 -6.34 -23.00
CA VAL A 46 -14.22 -5.26 -23.15
C VAL A 46 -14.35 -4.22 -22.04
N VAL A 47 -15.57 -3.78 -21.72
CA VAL A 47 -15.84 -2.85 -20.61
C VAL A 47 -15.45 -3.48 -19.28
N GLY A 48 -15.70 -4.77 -19.08
CA GLY A 48 -15.30 -5.53 -17.89
C GLY A 48 -13.78 -5.51 -17.67
N ILE A 49 -13.01 -5.80 -18.72
CA ILE A 49 -11.54 -5.75 -18.70
C ILE A 49 -11.05 -4.34 -18.36
N GLY A 50 -11.63 -3.31 -18.99
CA GLY A 50 -11.30 -1.92 -18.70
C GLY A 50 -11.58 -1.53 -17.24
N ARG A 51 -12.72 -1.94 -16.70
CA ARG A 51 -13.07 -1.70 -15.29
C ARG A 51 -12.08 -2.37 -14.33
N GLU A 52 -11.68 -3.61 -14.61
CA GLU A 52 -10.69 -4.30 -13.77
C GLU A 52 -9.33 -3.62 -13.79
N ALA A 53 -8.90 -3.12 -14.96
CA ALA A 53 -7.67 -2.36 -15.10
C ALA A 53 -7.72 -1.05 -14.28
N LEU A 54 -8.83 -0.31 -14.32
CA LEU A 54 -9.03 0.90 -13.53
C LEU A 54 -9.02 0.60 -12.03
N LEU A 55 -9.74 -0.44 -11.58
CA LEU A 55 -9.75 -0.85 -10.18
C LEU A 55 -8.37 -1.32 -9.71
N ALA A 56 -7.58 -1.96 -10.57
CA ALA A 56 -6.21 -2.33 -10.26
C ALA A 56 -5.32 -1.09 -10.09
N ASP A 57 -5.53 -0.04 -10.89
CA ASP A 57 -4.78 1.22 -10.77
C ASP A 57 -5.11 1.98 -9.49
N GLU A 58 -6.40 2.09 -9.16
CA GLU A 58 -6.86 2.74 -7.93
C GLU A 58 -6.30 2.05 -6.67
N ARG A 59 -6.27 0.71 -6.67
CA ARG A 59 -5.65 -0.06 -5.59
C ARG A 59 -4.15 0.19 -5.46
N ARG A 60 -3.43 0.37 -6.58
CA ARG A 60 -2.00 0.72 -6.54
C ARG A 60 -1.79 2.12 -5.98
N ARG A 61 -2.59 3.11 -6.40
CA ARG A 61 -2.51 4.49 -5.90
C ARG A 61 -2.76 4.55 -4.40
N THR A 62 -3.82 3.89 -3.93
CA THR A 62 -4.15 3.83 -2.50
C THR A 62 -3.08 3.11 -1.68
N ALA A 63 -2.47 2.03 -2.21
CA ALA A 63 -1.35 1.35 -1.55
C ALA A 63 -0.13 2.28 -1.38
N VAL A 64 0.23 3.04 -2.42
CA VAL A 64 1.34 4.01 -2.37
C VAL A 64 1.07 5.12 -1.37
N LEU A 65 -0.17 5.64 -1.31
CA LEU A 65 -0.53 6.67 -0.33
C LEU A 65 -0.44 6.16 1.11
N ARG A 66 -0.96 4.96 1.38
CA ARG A 66 -0.85 4.31 2.70
C ARG A 66 0.59 4.06 3.11
N GLU A 67 1.43 3.62 2.18
CA GLU A 67 2.85 3.42 2.47
C GLU A 67 3.55 4.74 2.82
N ARG A 68 3.27 5.82 2.09
CA ARG A 68 3.81 7.15 2.39
C ARG A 68 3.37 7.66 3.76
N GLU A 69 2.09 7.48 4.08
CA GLU A 69 1.53 7.85 5.38
C GLU A 69 2.18 7.05 6.52
N GLY A 70 2.31 5.73 6.36
CA GLY A 70 2.99 4.87 7.33
C GLY A 70 4.46 5.29 7.56
N ARG A 71 5.18 5.62 6.48
CA ARG A 71 6.55 6.14 6.59
C ARG A 71 6.61 7.49 7.31
N ARG A 72 5.62 8.37 7.10
CA ARG A 72 5.54 9.67 7.79
C ARG A 72 5.29 9.47 9.28
N LEU A 73 4.32 8.63 9.64
CA LEU A 73 4.01 8.30 11.04
C LEU A 73 5.22 7.70 11.75
N ALA A 74 5.91 6.74 11.13
CA ALA A 74 7.12 6.15 11.69
C ALA A 74 8.26 7.16 11.92
N ARG A 75 8.38 8.20 11.07
CA ARG A 75 9.34 9.29 11.29
C ARG A 75 8.92 10.19 12.45
N GLN A 76 7.63 10.48 12.56
CA GLN A 76 7.09 11.30 13.65
C GLN A 76 7.25 10.61 15.00
N ASP A 77 6.98 9.30 15.05
CA ASP A 77 7.16 8.47 16.24
C ASP A 77 8.61 8.48 16.73
N ARG A 78 9.57 8.24 15.83
CA ARG A 78 11.00 8.37 16.16
C ARG A 78 11.39 9.77 16.61
N ALA A 79 10.84 10.81 15.99
CA ALA A 79 11.12 12.19 16.41
C ALA A 79 10.57 12.48 17.81
N ALA A 80 9.38 11.95 18.13
CA ALA A 80 8.79 12.06 19.45
C ALA A 80 9.61 11.28 20.50
N GLU A 81 10.04 10.07 20.19
CA GLU A 81 10.91 9.26 21.06
C GLU A 81 12.24 9.98 21.35
N LEU A 82 12.86 10.57 20.32
CA LEU A 82 14.07 11.37 20.47
C LEU A 82 13.82 12.59 21.35
N ALA A 83 12.72 13.31 21.15
CA ALA A 83 12.36 14.47 21.98
C ALA A 83 12.15 14.08 23.45
N VAL A 84 11.42 12.99 23.71
CA VAL A 84 11.23 12.46 25.06
C VAL A 84 12.56 12.07 25.70
N ARG A 85 13.45 11.40 24.95
CA ARG A 85 14.78 11.05 25.45
C ARG A 85 15.61 12.29 25.79
N THR A 86 15.58 13.33 24.95
CA THR A 86 16.31 14.57 25.24
C THR A 86 15.79 15.29 26.48
N GLU A 87 14.47 15.30 26.70
CA GLU A 87 13.87 15.89 27.90
C GLU A 87 14.24 15.10 29.17
N LEU A 88 14.24 13.77 29.09
CA LEU A 88 14.68 12.89 30.19
C LEU A 88 16.16 13.13 30.54
N GLU A 89 17.03 13.23 29.52
CA GLU A 89 18.46 13.53 29.72
C GLU A 89 18.68 14.92 30.36
N ALA A 90 17.88 15.92 29.97
CA ALA A 90 17.93 17.26 30.56
C ALA A 90 17.52 17.23 32.04
N ALA A 91 16.38 16.59 32.36
CA ALA A 91 15.90 16.44 33.73
C ALA A 91 16.90 15.68 34.64
N CYS A 92 17.51 14.62 34.11
CA CYS A 92 18.56 13.88 34.80
C CYS A 92 19.74 14.79 35.20
N CYS A 93 20.15 15.68 34.30
CA CYS A 93 21.32 16.52 34.51
C CYS A 93 21.04 17.72 35.41
N GLU A 94 19.82 18.25 35.35
CA GLU A 94 19.34 19.22 36.34
C GLU A 94 19.34 18.60 37.75
N ARG A 95 18.90 17.34 37.88
CA ARG A 95 18.94 16.61 39.15
C ARG A 95 20.37 16.38 39.64
N TRP A 96 21.29 15.97 38.77
CA TRP A 96 22.71 15.81 39.10
C TRP A 96 23.31 17.11 39.68
N TRP A 97 23.05 18.24 39.02
CA TRP A 97 23.57 19.53 39.44
C TRP A 97 23.02 19.97 40.80
N THR A 98 21.72 19.82 41.01
CA THR A 98 21.04 20.20 42.26
C THR A 98 21.32 19.26 43.44
N SER A 99 21.71 18.02 43.18
CA SER A 99 22.05 17.02 44.19
C SER A 99 23.54 16.99 44.56
N LEU A 100 24.32 18.01 44.20
CA LEU A 100 25.76 18.08 44.44
C LEU A 100 26.53 16.88 43.82
N GLY A 101 26.10 16.40 42.66
CA GLY A 101 26.83 15.40 41.88
C GLY A 101 26.44 13.94 42.12
N ALA A 102 25.20 13.64 42.52
CA ALA A 102 24.70 12.26 42.54
C ALA A 102 24.74 11.64 41.12
N ASP A 103 24.96 10.33 40.99
CA ASP A 103 25.22 9.69 39.68
C ASP A 103 24.10 9.93 38.63
N HIS A 104 24.51 10.04 37.35
CA HIS A 104 23.58 10.10 36.22
C HIS A 104 22.82 8.79 36.02
N ASP A 105 21.60 8.89 35.48
CA ASP A 105 20.79 7.73 35.10
C ASP A 105 21.49 6.91 34.00
N ALA A 106 21.18 5.61 33.95
CA ALA A 106 21.89 4.64 33.12
C ALA A 106 21.91 4.97 31.62
N GLU A 107 20.87 5.65 31.14
CA GLU A 107 20.66 6.03 29.74
C GLU A 107 21.20 7.44 29.41
N CYS A 108 21.69 8.19 30.40
CA CYS A 108 22.19 9.54 30.20
C CYS A 108 23.52 9.54 29.43
N ALA A 109 23.59 10.30 28.33
CA ALA A 109 24.80 10.41 27.51
C ALA A 109 26.01 10.99 28.26
N ARG A 110 25.80 11.71 29.38
CA ARG A 110 26.85 12.29 30.23
C ARG A 110 27.33 11.35 31.34
N ARG A 111 26.78 10.14 31.44
CA ARG A 111 27.21 9.15 32.42
C ARG A 111 28.66 8.73 32.16
N THR A 112 29.55 9.04 33.09
CA THR A 112 30.90 8.47 33.10
C THR A 112 30.86 7.10 33.79
N PRO A 113 31.32 6.01 33.14
CA PRO A 113 31.43 4.72 33.81
C PRO A 113 32.41 4.86 34.98
N ARG A 114 31.94 4.55 36.19
CA ARG A 114 32.75 4.63 37.42
C ARG A 114 33.88 3.60 37.33
N SER A 115 35.14 4.04 37.30
CA SER A 115 36.27 3.11 37.39
C SER A 115 36.28 2.47 38.77
N SER A 116 36.14 1.15 38.84
CA SER A 116 36.31 0.38 40.07
C SER A 116 37.80 0.31 40.43
N ALA A 117 38.35 1.40 40.95
CA ALA A 117 39.67 1.43 41.55
C ALA A 117 39.50 1.87 43.00
N ALA A 118 39.37 0.89 43.88
CA ALA A 118 39.50 1.00 45.33
C ALA A 118 40.07 -0.33 45.83
#